data_AF-D8V7S7-F1
#
_entry.id   AF-D8V7S7-F1
#
_cell.length_a   1.000
_cell.length_b   1.000
_cell.length_c   1.000
_cell.angle_alpha   90.00
_cell.angle_beta   90.00
_cell.angle_gamma   90.00
#
_symmetry.space_group_name_H-M   'P 1'
#
loop_
_entity.id
_entity.type
_entity.pdbx_description
1 polymer ?
#
loop_
_entity_poly.entity_id
_entity_poly.type
_entity_poly.pdbx_seq_one_letter_code
_entity_poly.pdbx_strand_id
1 'polypeptide(L)'
;DNAIKDYKLYPLDRCFDDQTKMKICDLIGDAIGCKDKTKLDELDEWNDMDLRDPYNKYKGVLIPPRRRQLCFSRIVRGPANLRSLNEFKEEILKGAQSEGKFLGNYYKEKKDKEKKEHKDKEKALEAMKNSFYDYEYIIKGTDILENIQFKDIKIKLDKLLTKETNNTKKVDDWWETNKKSIWNAMLCGYKKSGNKIIDPSWCTIPTTEKTPQFLRWIKEWGTNVCIEKEKYKKNVKSECSDVSNNNLGAQASESTKCTSEIRKYQEWSRKRSIQWETISERYKKYKGMDEFKNVKEPDANEYLKEYCSKCPCGFNDMKEIANDTENKQDIFKQIKEQVNIPAE
;
A
#
# COMPACT_ATOMS: atom_id res chain seq x y z
N ASP A 1 26.73 -10.48 39.46
CA ASP A 1 26.13 -11.50 38.58
C ASP A 1 24.61 -11.48 38.45
N ASN A 2 23.97 -10.31 38.28
CA ASN A 2 22.57 -10.26 37.80
C ASN A 2 22.27 -8.93 37.07
N ALA A 3 23.22 -8.48 36.24
CA ALA A 3 22.96 -7.49 35.22
C ALA A 3 22.33 -8.22 34.03
N ILE A 4 21.01 -8.05 33.92
CA ILE A 4 20.17 -8.19 32.73
C ILE A 4 21.02 -8.32 31.46
N LYS A 5 21.03 -9.51 30.84
CA LYS A 5 21.46 -9.70 29.46
C LYS A 5 20.50 -8.90 28.59
N ASP A 6 20.88 -7.63 28.39
CA ASP A 6 20.35 -6.71 27.40
C ASP A 6 19.93 -7.46 26.14
N TYR A 7 18.71 -7.22 25.68
CA TYR A 7 18.09 -7.73 24.45
C TYR A 7 18.78 -7.19 23.17
N LYS A 8 20.12 -7.15 23.14
CA LYS A 8 20.97 -6.74 22.01
C LYS A 8 21.16 -7.87 21.02
N LEU A 9 20.07 -8.40 20.48
CA LEU A 9 20.13 -8.96 19.12
C LEU A 9 20.08 -7.77 18.15
N TYR A 10 21.28 -7.31 17.80
CA TYR A 10 21.68 -6.44 16.70
C TYR A 10 21.56 -4.90 16.86
N PRO A 11 22.55 -4.11 16.40
CA PRO A 11 22.50 -2.63 16.39
C PRO A 11 21.58 -2.07 15.28
N LEU A 12 20.42 -2.70 15.07
CA LEU A 12 19.37 -2.24 14.15
C LEU A 12 18.54 -1.09 14.72
N ASP A 13 18.89 -0.54 15.88
CA ASP A 13 18.22 0.63 16.45
C ASP A 13 18.81 1.95 15.94
N ARG A 14 19.88 1.92 15.15
CA ARG A 14 20.46 3.10 14.50
C ARG A 14 20.22 2.99 13.00
N CYS A 15 19.65 4.03 12.41
CA CYS A 15 19.49 4.07 10.97
C CYS A 15 20.86 4.18 10.28
N PHE A 16 20.94 3.61 9.08
CA PHE A 16 22.17 3.39 8.35
C PHE A 16 22.36 4.47 7.28
N ASP A 17 23.20 5.46 7.58
CA ASP A 17 23.65 6.53 6.68
C ASP A 17 24.99 6.20 5.96
N ASP A 18 25.73 5.17 6.42
CA ASP A 18 27.09 4.86 5.95
C ASP A 18 27.30 3.39 5.54
N GLN A 19 28.25 3.16 4.63
CA GLN A 19 28.73 1.85 4.14
C GLN A 19 29.26 0.95 5.27
N THR A 20 29.85 1.50 6.33
CA THR A 20 30.36 0.70 7.47
C THR A 20 29.26 -0.03 8.25
N LYS A 21 28.03 0.50 8.23
CA LYS A 21 26.89 -0.08 8.97
C LYS A 21 26.16 -1.19 8.19
N MET A 22 26.57 -1.48 6.96
CA MET A 22 25.97 -2.53 6.11
C MET A 22 26.16 -3.95 6.66
N LYS A 23 27.26 -4.20 7.39
CA LYS A 23 27.53 -5.50 8.03
C LYS A 23 26.39 -5.96 8.94
N ILE A 24 25.64 -5.02 9.54
CA ILE A 24 24.50 -5.34 10.40
C ILE A 24 23.32 -5.89 9.59
N CYS A 25 23.09 -5.34 8.39
CA CYS A 25 22.06 -5.86 7.48
C CYS A 25 22.39 -7.27 7.01
N ASP A 26 23.67 -7.63 6.84
CA ASP A 26 24.09 -8.96 6.38
C ASP A 26 23.81 -10.07 7.41
N LEU A 27 23.59 -9.70 8.67
CA LEU A 27 23.27 -10.63 9.75
C LEU A 27 21.80 -11.08 9.72
N ILE A 28 20.93 -10.33 9.03
CA ILE A 28 19.54 -10.71 8.81
C ILE A 28 19.47 -11.55 7.54
N GLY A 29 19.06 -12.81 7.67
CA GLY A 29 18.78 -13.69 6.52
C GLY A 29 17.55 -13.23 5.72
N ASP A 30 17.36 -13.81 4.54
CA ASP A 30 16.11 -13.62 3.79
C ASP A 30 15.01 -14.58 4.31
N ALA A 31 13.76 -14.14 4.27
CA ALA A 31 12.62 -14.96 4.62
C ALA A 31 12.36 -16.04 3.56
N ILE A 32 12.10 -17.26 4.03
CA ILE A 32 11.77 -18.39 3.17
C ILE A 32 10.34 -18.25 2.65
N GLY A 33 10.16 -18.43 1.34
CA GLY A 33 8.85 -18.50 0.69
C GLY A 33 8.28 -17.15 0.22
N CYS A 34 9.04 -16.06 0.34
CA CYS A 34 8.70 -14.80 -0.31
C CYS A 34 9.03 -14.84 -1.80
N LYS A 35 8.16 -14.25 -2.61
CA LYS A 35 8.25 -14.21 -4.07
C LYS A 35 8.47 -12.77 -4.55
N ASP A 36 8.96 -12.63 -5.76
CA ASP A 36 9.01 -11.33 -6.43
C ASP A 36 7.61 -10.73 -6.51
N LYS A 37 7.55 -9.39 -6.35
CA LYS A 37 6.28 -8.66 -6.46
C LYS A 37 5.91 -8.51 -7.92
N THR A 38 4.61 -8.59 -8.20
CA THR A 38 4.08 -8.34 -9.53
C THR A 38 2.85 -7.45 -9.43
N LYS A 39 2.67 -6.57 -10.42
CA LYS A 39 1.43 -5.82 -10.61
C LYS A 39 0.94 -5.02 -9.38
N LEU A 40 1.85 -4.51 -8.55
CA LEU A 40 1.48 -3.76 -7.34
C LEU A 40 0.73 -2.46 -7.66
N ASP A 41 1.02 -1.88 -8.82
CA ASP A 41 0.41 -0.64 -9.28
C ASP A 41 -0.85 -0.89 -10.13
N GLU A 42 -1.21 -2.14 -10.44
CA GLU A 42 -2.38 -2.46 -11.26
C GLU A 42 -3.66 -2.38 -10.42
N LEU A 43 -4.49 -1.37 -10.66
CA LEU A 43 -5.76 -1.20 -9.94
C LEU A 43 -6.73 -2.39 -10.14
N ASP A 44 -6.61 -3.14 -11.25
CA ASP A 44 -7.39 -4.37 -11.50
C ASP A 44 -7.07 -5.52 -10.52
N GLU A 45 -5.92 -5.48 -9.83
CA GLU A 45 -5.53 -6.52 -8.87
C GLU A 45 -6.12 -6.28 -7.47
N TRP A 46 -6.79 -5.15 -7.23
CA TRP A 46 -7.54 -4.86 -6.01
C TRP A 46 -8.85 -5.66 -6.01
N ASN A 47 -8.98 -6.58 -5.06
CA ASN A 47 -10.15 -7.44 -4.95
C ASN A 47 -10.41 -7.87 -3.50
N ASP A 48 -11.54 -8.53 -3.29
CA ASP A 48 -12.02 -9.00 -1.99
C ASP A 48 -11.88 -10.51 -1.80
N MET A 49 -11.10 -11.21 -2.66
CA MET A 49 -11.06 -12.68 -2.73
C MET A 49 -10.86 -13.35 -1.37
N ASP A 50 -9.97 -12.78 -0.56
CA ASP A 50 -9.60 -13.29 0.77
C ASP A 50 -10.59 -12.87 1.88
N LEU A 51 -11.63 -12.10 1.55
CA LEU A 51 -12.66 -11.57 2.45
C LEU A 51 -14.09 -11.86 1.95
N ARG A 52 -14.29 -12.97 1.25
CA ARG A 52 -15.61 -13.35 0.70
C ARG A 52 -16.54 -14.05 1.68
N ASP A 53 -16.01 -14.53 2.80
CA ASP A 53 -16.80 -15.23 3.82
C ASP A 53 -18.01 -14.36 4.26
N PRO A 54 -19.25 -14.89 4.18
CA PRO A 54 -20.46 -14.18 4.57
C PRO A 54 -20.45 -13.62 6.00
N TYR A 55 -19.76 -14.29 6.92
CA TYR A 55 -19.69 -13.96 8.34
C TYR A 55 -18.50 -13.06 8.69
N ASN A 56 -17.62 -12.75 7.72
CA ASN A 56 -16.53 -11.83 7.96
C ASN A 56 -17.08 -10.40 8.13
N LYS A 57 -16.78 -9.76 9.27
CA LYS A 57 -17.20 -8.37 9.55
C LYS A 57 -16.68 -7.37 8.51
N TYR A 58 -15.54 -7.69 7.89
CA TYR A 58 -14.90 -6.94 6.82
C TYR A 58 -15.20 -7.46 5.41
N LYS A 59 -16.29 -8.23 5.23
CA LYS A 59 -16.69 -8.76 3.93
C LYS A 59 -16.71 -7.69 2.84
N GLY A 60 -16.08 -8.00 1.71
CA GLY A 60 -16.09 -7.15 0.51
C GLY A 60 -15.21 -5.91 0.59
N VAL A 61 -14.24 -5.86 1.51
CA VAL A 61 -13.15 -4.89 1.46
C VAL A 61 -12.22 -5.23 0.31
N LEU A 62 -11.90 -4.24 -0.52
CA LEU A 62 -10.87 -4.38 -1.54
C LEU A 62 -9.48 -4.32 -0.89
N ILE A 63 -8.71 -5.38 -1.09
CA ILE A 63 -7.41 -5.58 -0.48
C ILE A 63 -6.33 -5.10 -1.45
N PRO A 64 -5.35 -4.28 -1.01
CA PRO A 64 -4.24 -3.87 -1.85
C PRO A 64 -3.46 -5.09 -2.39
N PRO A 65 -3.06 -5.10 -3.68
CA PRO A 65 -2.20 -6.14 -4.24
C PRO A 65 -0.90 -6.33 -3.44
N ARG A 66 -0.35 -5.23 -2.93
CA ARG A 66 0.82 -5.22 -2.04
C ARG A 66 0.56 -6.00 -0.75
N ARG A 67 -0.56 -5.77 -0.06
CA ARG A 67 -0.94 -6.52 1.16
C ARG A 67 -1.15 -8.00 0.87
N ARG A 68 -1.81 -8.35 -0.25
CA ARG A 68 -2.01 -9.75 -0.67
C ARG A 68 -0.69 -10.47 -0.93
N GLN A 69 0.30 -9.72 -1.44
CA GLN A 69 1.65 -10.22 -1.72
C GLN A 69 2.64 -9.95 -0.57
N LEU A 70 2.20 -9.50 0.60
CA LEU A 70 3.08 -9.10 1.71
C LEU A 70 4.04 -10.26 2.04
N CYS A 71 5.34 -9.99 1.90
CA CYS A 71 6.34 -10.93 2.36
C CYS A 71 6.34 -10.89 3.88
N PHE A 72 6.19 -12.06 4.49
CA PHE A 72 6.26 -12.24 5.92
C PHE A 72 7.15 -13.45 6.23
N SER A 73 7.47 -13.62 7.50
CA SER A 73 8.33 -14.71 7.94
C SER A 73 7.68 -16.09 7.76
N ARG A 74 8.48 -17.16 7.81
CA ARG A 74 7.97 -18.54 7.67
C ARG A 74 7.01 -18.94 8.78
N ILE A 75 6.91 -18.16 9.86
CA ILE A 75 6.06 -18.45 11.00
C ILE A 75 4.56 -18.42 10.65
N VAL A 76 4.18 -17.89 9.49
CA VAL A 76 2.80 -17.95 8.95
C VAL A 76 2.48 -19.26 8.22
N ARG A 77 3.50 -20.06 7.85
CA ARG A 77 3.37 -21.24 6.96
C ARG A 77 3.37 -22.59 7.71
N GLY A 78 3.36 -22.60 9.04
CA GLY A 78 3.31 -23.82 9.83
C GLY A 78 3.61 -23.59 11.31
N PRO A 79 3.64 -24.66 12.14
CA PRO A 79 4.11 -24.58 13.51
C PRO A 79 5.61 -24.28 13.49
N ALA A 80 5.97 -23.01 13.47
CA ALA A 80 7.31 -22.62 13.83
C ALA A 80 7.48 -23.01 15.30
N ASN A 81 8.38 -23.97 15.58
CA ASN A 81 8.80 -24.30 16.94
C ASN A 81 9.62 -23.14 17.52
N LEU A 82 8.99 -21.98 17.66
CA LEU A 82 9.58 -20.77 18.23
C LEU A 82 9.81 -21.05 19.72
N ARG A 83 11.08 -21.11 20.11
CA ARG A 83 11.47 -21.44 21.48
C ARG A 83 11.59 -20.19 22.33
N SER A 84 11.79 -19.03 21.69
CA SER A 84 11.97 -17.75 22.35
C SER A 84 11.44 -16.51 21.63
N LEU A 85 11.28 -15.40 22.36
CA LEU A 85 11.01 -14.06 21.82
C LEU A 85 12.10 -13.58 20.86
N ASN A 86 13.34 -13.99 21.08
CA ASN A 86 14.46 -13.68 20.20
C ASN A 86 14.32 -14.34 18.83
N GLU A 87 13.96 -15.62 18.80
CA GLU A 87 13.67 -16.33 17.55
C GLU A 87 12.46 -15.73 16.83
N PHE A 88 11.41 -15.34 17.58
CA PHE A 88 10.27 -14.63 16.99
C PHE A 88 10.71 -13.32 16.33
N LYS A 89 11.49 -12.49 17.04
CA LYS A 89 12.04 -11.23 16.50
C LYS A 89 12.85 -11.48 15.24
N GLU A 90 13.77 -12.44 15.26
CA GLU A 90 14.62 -12.77 14.11
C GLU A 90 13.78 -13.10 12.87
N GLU A 91 12.74 -13.92 13.02
CA GLU A 91 11.85 -14.25 11.92
C GLU A 91 11.09 -13.02 11.39
N ILE A 92 10.57 -12.16 12.26
CA ILE A 92 9.93 -10.90 11.83
C ILE A 92 10.92 -10.02 11.05
N LEU A 93 12.18 -9.90 11.50
CA LEU A 93 13.20 -9.12 10.80
C LEU A 93 13.54 -9.69 9.43
N LYS A 94 13.64 -11.02 9.29
CA LYS A 94 13.84 -11.68 7.98
C LYS A 94 12.69 -11.34 7.02
N GLY A 95 11.46 -11.41 7.50
CA GLY A 95 10.27 -11.03 6.74
C GLY A 95 10.34 -9.58 6.27
N ALA A 96 10.58 -8.65 7.20
CA ALA A 96 10.62 -7.22 6.91
C ALA A 96 11.76 -6.87 5.94
N GLN A 97 12.94 -7.47 6.10
CA GLN A 97 14.04 -7.31 5.15
C GLN A 97 13.66 -7.80 3.76
N SER A 98 13.11 -9.01 3.65
CA SER A 98 12.71 -9.53 2.34
C SER A 98 11.59 -8.67 1.72
N GLU A 99 10.63 -8.17 2.51
CA GLU A 99 9.62 -7.22 2.02
C GLU A 99 10.25 -5.97 1.42
N GLY A 100 11.18 -5.32 2.14
CA GLY A 100 11.91 -4.16 1.63
C GLY A 100 12.72 -4.47 0.37
N LYS A 101 13.36 -5.64 0.31
CA LYS A 101 14.13 -6.11 -0.86
C LYS A 101 13.24 -6.28 -2.09
N PHE A 102 12.13 -6.99 -1.96
CA PHE A 102 11.24 -7.27 -3.08
C PHE A 102 10.46 -6.03 -3.54
N LEU A 103 10.06 -5.14 -2.63
CA LEU A 103 9.51 -3.82 -3.00
C LEU A 103 10.56 -2.97 -3.72
N GLY A 104 11.80 -2.97 -3.22
CA GLY A 104 12.92 -2.29 -3.88
C GLY A 104 13.23 -2.83 -5.28
N ASN A 105 13.14 -4.15 -5.48
CA ASN A 105 13.31 -4.79 -6.78
C ASN A 105 12.18 -4.40 -7.75
N TYR A 106 10.94 -4.35 -7.27
CA TYR A 106 9.77 -4.02 -8.09
C TYR A 106 9.81 -2.58 -8.59
N TYR A 107 10.08 -1.63 -7.69
CA TYR A 107 10.24 -0.22 -8.00
C TYR A 107 11.69 0.13 -8.37
N LYS A 108 12.42 -0.81 -8.95
CA LYS A 108 13.80 -0.55 -9.38
C LYS A 108 13.80 0.41 -10.56
N GLU A 109 14.66 1.41 -10.45
CA GLU A 109 14.90 2.43 -11.47
C GLU A 109 15.18 1.77 -12.83
N LYS A 110 14.33 2.05 -13.82
CA LYS A 110 14.72 1.87 -15.22
C LYS A 110 15.68 3.01 -15.59
N LYS A 111 16.81 2.69 -16.22
CA LYS A 111 18.01 3.55 -16.47
C LYS A 111 17.79 4.87 -17.24
N ASP A 112 16.57 5.40 -17.38
CA ASP A 112 16.30 6.70 -18.00
C ASP A 112 16.18 7.82 -16.94
N LYS A 113 16.91 8.91 -17.19
CA LYS A 113 18.07 9.27 -16.35
C LYS A 113 17.90 10.20 -15.14
N GLU A 114 16.73 10.70 -14.75
CA GLU A 114 16.68 11.57 -13.53
C GLU A 114 15.26 11.80 -12.98
N LYS A 115 14.29 12.17 -13.84
CA LYS A 115 12.89 12.41 -13.39
C LYS A 115 12.12 11.14 -13.00
N LYS A 116 12.50 9.97 -13.55
CA LYS A 116 11.93 8.67 -13.16
C LYS A 116 12.50 8.18 -11.82
N GLU A 117 13.75 8.54 -11.51
CA GLU A 117 14.48 8.08 -10.34
C GLU A 117 13.80 8.48 -9.02
N HIS A 118 13.43 9.76 -8.88
CA HIS A 118 12.76 10.25 -7.67
C HIS A 118 11.39 9.62 -7.46
N LYS A 119 10.62 9.43 -8.55
CA LYS A 119 9.26 8.89 -8.49
C LYS A 119 9.24 7.40 -8.09
N ASP A 120 10.21 6.63 -8.57
CA ASP A 120 10.30 5.21 -8.24
C ASP A 120 10.77 4.98 -6.79
N LYS A 121 11.71 5.80 -6.30
CA LYS A 121 12.11 5.81 -4.88
C LYS A 121 10.95 6.18 -3.96
N GLU A 122 10.17 7.20 -4.32
CA GLU A 122 9.01 7.62 -3.53
C GLU A 122 7.93 6.53 -3.48
N LYS A 123 7.64 5.87 -4.62
CA LYS A 123 6.72 4.72 -4.65
C LYS A 123 7.19 3.56 -3.79
N ALA A 124 8.49 3.24 -3.85
CA ALA A 124 9.07 2.20 -3.01
C ALA A 124 8.94 2.52 -1.52
N LEU A 125 9.23 3.76 -1.14
CA LEU A 125 9.09 4.23 0.23
C LEU A 125 7.64 4.12 0.72
N GLU A 126 6.66 4.59 -0.07
CA GLU A 126 5.26 4.50 0.35
C GLU A 126 4.76 3.06 0.42
N ALA A 127 5.15 2.20 -0.52
CA ALA A 127 4.83 0.78 -0.42
C ALA A 127 5.45 0.15 0.83
N MET A 128 6.69 0.50 1.18
CA MET A 128 7.32 0.04 2.41
C MET A 128 6.61 0.56 3.66
N LYS A 129 6.20 1.84 3.70
CA LYS A 129 5.41 2.40 4.80
C LYS A 129 4.09 1.64 4.98
N ASN A 130 3.36 1.41 3.89
CA ASN A 130 2.11 0.66 3.91
C ASN A 130 2.31 -0.78 4.39
N SER A 131 3.37 -1.46 3.93
CA SER A 131 3.74 -2.79 4.43
C SER A 131 4.16 -2.76 5.91
N PHE A 132 4.87 -1.73 6.38
CA PHE A 132 5.24 -1.57 7.79
C PHE A 132 4.01 -1.45 8.69
N TYR A 133 2.99 -0.69 8.27
CA TYR A 133 1.72 -0.62 8.99
C TYR A 133 0.99 -1.96 8.97
N ASP A 134 0.97 -2.69 7.86
CA ASP A 134 0.38 -4.02 7.84
C ASP A 134 1.10 -5.00 8.78
N TYR A 135 2.42 -4.90 8.93
CA TYR A 135 3.17 -5.66 9.94
C TYR A 135 2.67 -5.35 11.35
N GLU A 136 2.44 -4.08 11.69
CA GLU A 136 1.86 -3.68 12.98
C GLU A 136 0.52 -4.38 13.22
N TYR A 137 -0.39 -4.26 12.25
CA TYR A 137 -1.73 -4.86 12.31
C TYR A 137 -1.67 -6.39 12.46
N ILE A 138 -0.78 -7.06 11.72
CA ILE A 138 -0.60 -8.52 11.81
C ILE A 138 -0.05 -8.92 13.19
N ILE A 139 0.98 -8.23 13.68
CA ILE A 139 1.65 -8.54 14.96
C ILE A 139 0.70 -8.29 16.13
N LYS A 140 -0.06 -7.19 16.10
CA LYS A 140 -1.08 -6.85 17.10
C LYS A 140 -2.36 -7.69 16.98
N GLY A 141 -2.50 -8.44 15.88
CA GLY A 141 -3.66 -9.29 15.57
C GLY A 141 -4.95 -8.49 15.35
N THR A 142 -4.81 -7.29 14.78
CA THR A 142 -5.90 -6.39 14.37
C THR A 142 -5.97 -6.22 12.84
N ASP A 143 -5.26 -7.05 12.08
CA ASP A 143 -5.27 -7.08 10.62
C ASP A 143 -6.61 -7.58 10.07
N ILE A 144 -7.18 -6.79 9.16
CA ILE A 144 -8.49 -7.00 8.53
C ILE A 144 -8.56 -8.32 7.76
N LEU A 145 -7.46 -8.72 7.13
CA LEU A 145 -7.45 -9.90 6.27
C LEU A 145 -7.75 -11.18 7.04
N GLU A 146 -7.51 -11.21 8.36
CA GLU A 146 -8.01 -12.23 9.29
C GLU A 146 -7.84 -13.68 8.79
N ASN A 147 -6.89 -13.94 7.89
CA ASN A 147 -6.71 -15.24 7.32
C ASN A 147 -6.04 -16.14 8.39
N ILE A 148 -6.30 -17.43 8.34
CA ILE A 148 -5.82 -18.39 9.36
C ILE A 148 -4.28 -18.29 9.52
N GLN A 149 -3.56 -17.96 8.45
CA GLN A 149 -2.10 -17.85 8.44
C GLN A 149 -1.56 -16.70 9.31
N PHE A 150 -2.21 -15.54 9.28
CA PHE A 150 -1.77 -14.34 10.03
C PHE A 150 -2.41 -14.26 11.43
N LYS A 151 -3.60 -14.85 11.64
CA LYS A 151 -4.29 -14.88 12.95
C LYS A 151 -3.43 -15.49 14.06
N ASP A 152 -2.61 -16.49 13.72
CA ASP A 152 -1.76 -17.16 14.69
C ASP A 152 -0.56 -16.33 15.17
N ILE A 153 -0.22 -15.22 14.49
CA ILE A 153 0.98 -14.44 14.83
C ILE A 153 0.87 -13.85 16.23
N LYS A 154 -0.25 -13.18 16.53
CA LYS A 154 -0.52 -12.62 17.86
C LYS A 154 -0.51 -13.73 18.92
N ILE A 155 -1.16 -14.85 18.64
CA ILE A 155 -1.24 -16.00 19.56
C ILE A 155 0.15 -16.57 19.87
N LYS A 156 1.00 -16.71 18.85
CA LYS A 156 2.39 -17.16 18.99
C LYS A 156 3.19 -16.20 19.86
N LEU A 157 3.04 -14.90 19.64
CA LEU A 157 3.71 -13.86 20.43
C LEU A 157 3.23 -13.84 21.88
N ASP A 158 1.91 -13.86 22.11
CA ASP A 158 1.31 -13.92 23.44
C ASP A 158 1.85 -15.10 24.26
N LYS A 159 1.90 -16.31 23.67
CA LYS A 159 2.45 -17.50 24.34
C LYS A 159 3.91 -17.33 24.77
N LEU A 160 4.73 -16.71 23.92
CA LEU A 160 6.15 -16.44 24.23
C LEU A 160 6.30 -15.37 25.31
N LEU A 161 5.48 -14.30 25.25
CA LEU A 161 5.44 -13.26 26.27
C LEU A 161 5.04 -13.82 27.64
N THR A 162 4.02 -14.67 27.69
CA THR A 162 3.62 -15.36 28.94
C THR A 162 4.77 -16.18 29.50
N LYS A 163 5.44 -16.97 28.65
CA LYS A 163 6.52 -17.87 29.05
C LYS A 163 7.77 -17.15 29.56
N GLU A 164 8.17 -16.04 28.92
CA GLU A 164 9.46 -15.39 29.21
C GLU A 164 9.36 -14.16 30.11
N THR A 165 8.20 -13.50 30.15
CA THR A 165 8.03 -12.25 30.88
C THR A 165 7.01 -12.35 32.01
N ASN A 166 6.43 -13.54 32.25
CA ASN A 166 5.31 -13.72 33.19
C ASN A 166 4.17 -12.71 32.95
N ASN A 167 3.84 -12.43 31.68
CA ASN A 167 2.82 -11.45 31.26
C ASN A 167 3.06 -9.98 31.69
N THR A 168 4.27 -9.63 32.14
CA THR A 168 4.61 -8.23 32.45
C THR A 168 4.67 -7.34 31.20
N LYS A 169 4.89 -7.94 30.02
CA LYS A 169 4.86 -7.26 28.73
C LYS A 169 3.73 -7.78 27.86
N LYS A 170 3.07 -6.88 27.14
CA LYS A 170 2.01 -7.17 26.17
C LYS A 170 2.53 -7.06 24.74
N VAL A 171 1.72 -7.50 23.78
CA VAL A 171 2.03 -7.40 22.34
C VAL A 171 2.29 -5.97 21.91
N ASP A 172 1.54 -4.99 22.43
CA ASP A 172 1.78 -3.58 22.16
C ASP A 172 3.17 -3.12 22.65
N ASP A 173 3.57 -3.51 23.86
CA ASP A 173 4.90 -3.20 24.41
C ASP A 173 6.01 -3.84 23.55
N TRP A 174 5.77 -5.06 23.06
CA TRP A 174 6.69 -5.74 22.17
C TRP A 174 6.83 -5.00 20.82
N TRP A 175 5.72 -4.57 20.22
CA TRP A 175 5.74 -3.76 18.99
C TRP A 175 6.49 -2.45 19.23
N GLU A 176 6.15 -1.69 20.26
CA GLU A 176 6.80 -0.41 20.57
C GLU A 176 8.32 -0.56 20.77
N THR A 177 8.73 -1.66 21.42
CA THR A 177 10.15 -1.98 21.62
C THR A 177 10.88 -2.32 20.31
N ASN A 178 10.20 -2.94 19.33
CA ASN A 178 10.85 -3.55 18.17
C ASN A 178 10.56 -2.87 16.82
N LYS A 179 9.56 -1.98 16.74
CA LYS A 179 9.11 -1.35 15.49
C LYS A 179 10.23 -0.62 14.75
N LYS A 180 11.18 -0.04 15.49
CA LYS A 180 12.37 0.59 14.91
C LYS A 180 13.27 -0.43 14.19
N SER A 181 13.56 -1.56 14.83
CA SER A 181 14.39 -2.60 14.23
C SER A 181 13.69 -3.20 12.99
N ILE A 182 12.36 -3.34 13.02
CA ILE A 182 11.55 -3.82 11.90
C ILE A 182 11.63 -2.86 10.71
N TRP A 183 11.44 -1.56 10.94
CA TRP A 183 11.59 -0.56 9.89
C TRP A 183 13.00 -0.55 9.29
N ASN A 184 14.03 -0.59 10.14
CA ASN A 184 15.41 -0.62 9.68
C ASN A 184 15.76 -1.91 8.93
N ALA A 185 15.12 -3.04 9.25
CA ALA A 185 15.23 -4.25 8.44
C ALA A 185 14.64 -4.06 7.03
N MET A 186 13.49 -3.39 6.89
CA MET A 186 12.93 -3.04 5.56
C MET A 186 13.91 -2.16 4.77
N LEU A 187 14.54 -1.18 5.43
CA LEU A 187 15.57 -0.33 4.80
C LEU A 187 16.80 -1.14 4.37
N CYS A 188 17.28 -2.08 5.20
CA CYS A 188 18.33 -3.03 4.82
C CYS A 188 17.94 -3.81 3.54
N GLY A 189 16.71 -4.31 3.50
CA GLY A 189 16.15 -4.99 2.34
C GLY A 189 16.17 -4.15 1.08
N TYR A 190 15.63 -2.93 1.18
CA TYR A 190 15.61 -1.97 0.09
C TYR A 190 17.02 -1.68 -0.46
N LYS A 191 18.01 -1.50 0.42
CA LYS A 191 19.43 -1.34 0.02
C LYS A 191 20.02 -2.62 -0.58
N LYS A 192 19.52 -3.81 -0.24
CA LYS A 192 19.92 -5.08 -0.88
C LYS A 192 19.29 -5.28 -2.26
N SER A 193 18.29 -4.48 -2.66
CA SER A 193 17.67 -4.53 -4.00
C SER A 193 18.54 -3.95 -5.15
N GLY A 194 19.75 -3.48 -4.81
CA GLY A 194 20.73 -2.80 -5.66
C GLY A 194 21.42 -1.70 -4.85
N ASN A 195 22.55 -1.11 -5.32
CA ASN A 195 23.32 -0.07 -4.59
C ASN A 195 22.54 1.26 -4.38
N LYS A 196 21.41 1.20 -3.69
CA LYS A 196 20.50 2.31 -3.45
C LYS A 196 20.97 3.07 -2.22
N ILE A 197 21.21 4.36 -2.41
CA ILE A 197 21.44 5.30 -1.32
C ILE A 197 20.12 5.47 -0.59
N ILE A 198 20.12 5.25 0.72
CA ILE A 198 18.99 5.54 1.59
C ILE A 198 19.11 7.01 1.98
N ASP A 199 18.09 7.80 1.67
CA ASP A 199 18.01 9.17 2.15
C ASP A 199 17.87 9.16 3.68
N PRO A 200 18.66 9.96 4.44
CA PRO A 200 18.57 10.02 5.89
C PRO A 200 17.16 10.31 6.42
N SER A 201 16.29 10.97 5.64
CA SER A 201 14.89 11.19 6.02
C SER A 201 14.09 9.89 6.20
N TRP A 202 14.47 8.81 5.51
CA TRP A 202 13.83 7.48 5.62
C TRP A 202 14.12 6.81 6.96
N CYS A 203 15.09 7.31 7.72
CA CYS A 203 15.40 6.86 9.07
C CYS A 203 14.32 7.20 10.10
N THR A 204 13.45 8.15 9.77
CA THR A 204 12.30 8.48 10.60
C THR A 204 11.29 7.36 10.48
N ILE A 205 10.98 6.72 11.60
CA ILE A 205 10.00 5.63 11.63
C ILE A 205 8.65 6.20 11.16
N PRO A 206 7.95 5.52 10.24
CA PRO A 206 6.62 5.94 9.82
C PRO A 206 5.70 6.10 11.05
N THR A 207 5.00 7.23 11.14
CA THR A 207 4.15 7.52 12.28
C THR A 207 3.00 6.52 12.34
N THR A 208 2.98 5.75 13.43
CA THR A 208 1.92 4.80 13.77
C THR A 208 0.78 5.55 14.40
N GLU A 209 0.18 6.50 13.66
CA GLU A 209 -1.11 7.05 14.04
C GLU A 209 -2.11 5.90 14.18
N LYS A 210 -3.09 6.03 15.09
CA LYS A 210 -4.15 5.03 15.29
C LYS A 210 -5.18 5.03 14.13
N THR A 211 -4.72 5.19 12.90
CA THR A 211 -5.54 5.23 11.69
C THR A 211 -5.91 3.81 11.31
N PRO A 212 -7.21 3.44 11.35
CA PRO A 212 -7.71 2.12 10.96
C PRO A 212 -7.11 1.61 9.65
N GLN A 213 -6.79 0.31 9.58
CA GLN A 213 -6.09 -0.29 8.43
C GLN A 213 -6.85 -0.06 7.12
N PHE A 214 -8.18 -0.18 7.15
CA PHE A 214 -9.04 0.09 5.99
C PHE A 214 -8.81 1.49 5.41
N LEU A 215 -8.67 2.51 6.27
CA LEU A 215 -8.44 3.88 5.83
C LEU A 215 -7.05 4.08 5.22
N ARG A 216 -6.05 3.29 5.64
CA ARG A 216 -4.72 3.27 5.01
C ARG A 216 -4.79 2.64 3.62
N TRP A 217 -5.54 1.56 3.46
CA TRP A 217 -5.77 0.95 2.15
C TRP A 217 -6.56 1.87 1.21
N ILE A 218 -7.54 2.63 1.72
CA ILE A 218 -8.24 3.65 0.92
C ILE A 218 -7.28 4.74 0.43
N LYS A 219 -6.35 5.21 1.27
CA LYS A 219 -5.30 6.16 0.86
C LYS A 219 -4.37 5.58 -0.21
N GLU A 220 -3.96 4.32 -0.06
CA GLU A 220 -3.14 3.60 -1.03
C GLU A 220 -3.86 3.48 -2.38
N TRP A 221 -5.15 3.09 -2.37
CA TRP A 221 -5.98 3.03 -3.56
C TRP A 221 -6.16 4.42 -4.21
N GLY A 222 -6.53 5.42 -3.42
CA GLY A 222 -6.78 6.78 -3.88
C GLY A 222 -5.55 7.41 -4.54
N THR A 223 -4.37 7.18 -3.97
CA THR A 223 -3.10 7.64 -4.55
C THR A 223 -2.88 7.03 -5.94
N ASN A 224 -3.08 5.72 -6.08
CA ASN A 224 -2.90 5.02 -7.35
C ASN A 224 -3.94 5.44 -8.40
N VAL A 225 -5.20 5.61 -7.99
CA VAL A 225 -6.28 6.11 -8.87
C VAL A 225 -5.96 7.50 -9.38
N CYS A 226 -5.55 8.44 -8.53
CA CYS A 226 -5.22 9.79 -8.99
C CYS A 226 -4.02 9.79 -9.93
N ILE A 227 -2.99 8.97 -9.69
CA ILE A 227 -1.85 8.82 -10.60
C ILE A 227 -2.30 8.31 -11.98
N GLU A 228 -3.12 7.27 -12.03
CA GLU A 228 -3.62 6.72 -13.29
C GLU A 228 -4.58 7.70 -13.99
N LYS A 229 -5.48 8.33 -13.24
CA LYS A 229 -6.44 9.31 -13.75
C LYS A 229 -5.74 10.45 -14.47
N GLU A 230 -4.73 11.05 -13.84
CA GLU A 230 -3.97 12.14 -14.46
C GLU A 230 -3.21 11.69 -15.72
N LYS A 231 -2.77 10.42 -15.78
CA LYS A 231 -2.20 9.85 -17.01
C LYS A 231 -3.24 9.77 -18.13
N TYR A 232 -4.45 9.29 -17.86
CA TYR A 232 -5.53 9.25 -18.87
C TYR A 232 -5.96 10.66 -19.29
N LYS A 233 -6.13 11.60 -18.35
CA LYS A 233 -6.42 13.00 -18.67
C LYS A 233 -5.35 13.61 -19.57
N LYS A 234 -4.06 13.36 -19.29
CA LYS A 234 -2.94 13.85 -20.12
C LYS A 234 -2.96 13.25 -21.53
N ASN A 235 -3.24 11.96 -21.67
CA ASN A 235 -3.33 11.31 -22.98
C ASN A 235 -4.46 11.90 -23.82
N VAL A 236 -5.65 12.06 -23.24
CA VAL A 236 -6.80 12.67 -23.93
C VAL A 236 -6.46 14.10 -24.34
N LYS A 237 -5.86 14.92 -23.47
CA LYS A 237 -5.43 16.29 -23.83
C LYS A 237 -4.48 16.30 -25.01
N SER A 238 -3.51 15.39 -25.02
CA SER A 238 -2.47 15.34 -26.05
C SER A 238 -3.01 14.89 -27.41
N GLU A 239 -3.89 13.89 -27.44
CA GLU A 239 -4.39 13.33 -28.70
C GLU A 239 -5.62 14.08 -29.24
N CYS A 240 -6.29 14.89 -28.40
CA CYS A 240 -7.49 15.64 -28.77
C CYS A 240 -7.26 17.15 -28.94
N SER A 241 -6.02 17.67 -28.82
CA SER A 241 -5.73 19.11 -28.88
C SER A 241 -6.22 19.76 -30.17
N ASP A 242 -5.99 19.10 -31.30
CA ASP A 242 -6.25 19.65 -32.65
C ASP A 242 -7.59 19.20 -33.24
N VAL A 243 -8.35 18.36 -32.52
CA VAL A 243 -9.64 17.83 -32.98
C VAL A 243 -10.76 18.75 -32.52
N SER A 244 -11.39 19.50 -33.42
CA SER A 244 -12.56 20.31 -33.04
C SER A 244 -13.71 19.44 -32.51
N ASN A 245 -14.53 19.96 -31.58
CA ASN A 245 -15.64 19.21 -30.99
C ASN A 245 -16.66 18.73 -32.04
N ASN A 246 -16.83 19.50 -33.12
CA ASN A 246 -17.73 19.17 -34.24
C ASN A 246 -17.17 18.08 -35.16
N ASN A 247 -15.89 17.73 -35.02
CA ASN A 247 -15.22 16.71 -35.85
C ASN A 247 -15.08 15.35 -35.14
N LEU A 248 -15.64 15.20 -33.93
CA LEU A 248 -15.63 13.94 -33.18
C LEU A 248 -16.48 12.88 -33.93
N GLY A 249 -15.81 11.91 -34.55
CA GLY A 249 -16.45 10.84 -35.33
C GLY A 249 -16.23 10.93 -36.85
N ALA A 250 -15.53 11.94 -37.34
CA ALA A 250 -15.06 11.95 -38.73
C ALA A 250 -13.95 10.89 -38.94
N GLN A 251 -13.86 10.28 -40.13
CA GLN A 251 -12.84 9.28 -40.50
C GLN A 251 -11.40 9.83 -40.60
N ALA A 252 -11.13 11.05 -40.12
CA ALA A 252 -9.78 11.58 -40.04
C ALA A 252 -8.94 10.80 -38.99
N SER A 253 -7.66 10.62 -39.28
CA SER A 253 -6.73 9.85 -38.41
C SER A 253 -6.59 10.46 -37.01
N GLU A 254 -6.60 11.79 -36.89
CA GLU A 254 -6.54 12.54 -35.63
C GLU A 254 -7.81 12.37 -34.77
N SER A 255 -8.99 12.48 -35.40
CA SER A 255 -10.30 12.18 -34.77
C SER A 255 -10.35 10.73 -34.24
N THR A 256 -9.74 9.80 -34.96
CA THR A 256 -9.69 8.38 -34.57
C THR A 256 -8.82 8.14 -33.33
N LYS A 257 -7.65 8.80 -33.24
CA LYS A 257 -6.77 8.70 -32.06
C LYS A 257 -7.40 9.32 -30.82
N CYS A 258 -7.95 10.53 -30.94
CA CYS A 258 -8.67 11.20 -29.86
C CYS A 258 -9.82 10.33 -29.33
N THR A 259 -10.68 9.83 -30.23
CA THR A 259 -11.79 8.92 -29.89
C THR A 259 -11.30 7.66 -29.16
N SER A 260 -10.17 7.10 -29.58
CA SER A 260 -9.57 5.93 -28.95
C SER A 260 -9.12 6.21 -27.51
N GLU A 261 -8.42 7.32 -27.25
CA GLU A 261 -8.01 7.67 -25.88
C GLU A 261 -9.21 8.01 -24.97
N ILE A 262 -10.24 8.66 -25.50
CA ILE A 262 -11.48 8.90 -24.76
C ILE A 262 -12.12 7.57 -24.33
N ARG A 263 -12.27 6.61 -25.26
CA ARG A 263 -12.81 5.27 -24.93
C ARG A 263 -12.01 4.56 -23.86
N LYS A 264 -10.67 4.59 -23.94
CA LYS A 264 -9.81 4.01 -22.91
C LYS A 264 -10.02 4.67 -21.55
N TYR A 265 -10.21 5.99 -21.52
CA TYR A 265 -10.50 6.71 -20.27
C TYR A 265 -11.88 6.36 -19.70
N GLN A 266 -12.90 6.20 -20.55
CA GLN A 266 -14.24 5.74 -20.14
C GLN A 266 -14.20 4.32 -19.57
N GLU A 267 -13.56 3.38 -20.26
CA GLU A 267 -13.42 1.99 -19.79
C GLU A 267 -12.68 1.92 -18.45
N TRP A 268 -11.59 2.68 -18.32
CA TRP A 268 -10.86 2.80 -17.07
C TRP A 268 -11.75 3.37 -15.95
N SER A 269 -12.46 4.46 -16.23
CA SER A 269 -13.35 5.15 -15.27
C SER A 269 -14.49 4.24 -14.83
N ARG A 270 -15.05 3.44 -15.73
CA ARG A 270 -16.10 2.45 -15.42
C ARG A 270 -15.62 1.38 -14.46
N LYS A 271 -14.40 0.86 -14.65
CA LYS A 271 -13.83 -0.12 -13.72
C LYS A 271 -13.55 0.52 -12.35
N ARG A 272 -13.02 1.74 -12.32
CA ARG A 272 -12.70 2.43 -11.06
C ARG A 272 -13.93 2.93 -10.32
N SER A 273 -15.00 3.33 -11.01
CA SER A 273 -16.25 3.75 -10.37
C SER A 273 -16.88 2.60 -9.59
N ILE A 274 -16.86 1.37 -10.11
CA ILE A 274 -17.33 0.17 -9.39
C ILE A 274 -16.52 -0.08 -8.12
N GLN A 275 -15.19 0.04 -8.19
CA GLN A 275 -14.33 -0.07 -7.01
C GLN A 275 -14.62 1.04 -5.99
N TRP A 276 -14.81 2.27 -6.47
CA TRP A 276 -15.10 3.44 -5.64
C TRP A 276 -16.44 3.33 -4.92
N GLU A 277 -17.49 2.87 -5.61
CA GLU A 277 -18.80 2.59 -5.02
C GLU A 277 -18.66 1.57 -3.90
N THR A 278 -17.92 0.47 -4.15
CA THR A 278 -17.63 -0.56 -3.14
C THR A 278 -16.92 0.05 -1.92
N ILE A 279 -15.83 0.81 -2.13
CA ILE A 279 -15.07 1.46 -1.06
C ILE A 279 -15.96 2.42 -0.25
N SER A 280 -16.76 3.23 -0.93
CA SER A 280 -17.62 4.24 -0.33
C SER A 280 -18.73 3.62 0.53
N GLU A 281 -19.34 2.54 0.06
CA GLU A 281 -20.31 1.77 0.83
C GLU A 281 -19.69 1.15 2.08
N ARG A 282 -18.49 0.56 1.96
CA ARG A 282 -17.76 -0.01 3.10
C ARG A 282 -17.35 1.04 4.12
N TYR A 283 -16.90 2.21 3.67
CA TYR A 283 -16.60 3.34 4.54
C TYR A 283 -17.82 3.73 5.39
N LYS A 284 -18.98 3.92 4.76
CA LYS A 284 -20.23 4.24 5.46
C LYS A 284 -20.61 3.16 6.48
N LYS A 285 -20.48 1.89 6.10
CA LYS A 285 -20.74 0.74 6.98
C LYS A 285 -19.82 0.71 8.20
N TYR A 286 -18.52 0.95 8.00
CA TYR A 286 -17.52 0.84 9.08
C TYR A 286 -17.43 2.05 9.97
N LYS A 287 -17.87 3.23 9.51
CA LYS A 287 -17.91 4.45 10.33
C LYS A 287 -18.67 4.27 11.65
N GLY A 288 -19.67 3.38 11.69
CA GLY A 288 -20.41 3.05 12.91
C GLY A 288 -19.71 2.08 13.86
N MET A 289 -18.53 1.56 13.52
CA MET A 289 -17.76 0.63 14.37
C MET A 289 -16.86 1.39 15.34
N ASP A 290 -16.58 0.80 16.51
CA ASP A 290 -15.73 1.39 17.55
C ASP A 290 -14.32 1.77 17.05
N GLU A 291 -13.79 1.02 16.09
CA GLU A 291 -12.48 1.27 15.48
C GLU A 291 -12.45 2.61 14.70
N PHE A 292 -13.62 3.09 14.24
CA PHE A 292 -13.78 4.27 13.39
C PHE A 292 -14.46 5.44 14.11
N LYS A 293 -14.78 5.32 15.41
CA LYS A 293 -15.49 6.36 16.17
C LYS A 293 -14.82 7.74 16.18
N ASN A 294 -13.51 7.79 15.95
CA ASN A 294 -12.74 9.04 15.89
C ASN A 294 -12.66 9.64 14.47
N VAL A 295 -13.23 8.97 13.47
CA VAL A 295 -13.25 9.40 12.07
C VAL A 295 -14.44 10.34 11.87
N LYS A 296 -14.15 11.61 11.61
CA LYS A 296 -15.17 12.66 11.59
C LYS A 296 -15.83 12.78 10.21
N GLU A 297 -15.08 12.50 9.16
CA GLU A 297 -15.41 12.83 7.78
C GLU A 297 -16.63 12.04 7.32
N PRO A 298 -17.62 12.69 6.70
CA PRO A 298 -18.92 12.08 6.42
C PRO A 298 -18.83 10.89 5.47
N ASP A 299 -17.87 10.92 4.54
CA ASP A 299 -17.66 9.88 3.53
C ASP A 299 -16.18 9.74 3.15
N ALA A 300 -15.91 8.73 2.31
CA ALA A 300 -14.56 8.40 1.87
C ALA A 300 -13.91 9.50 1.02
N ASN A 301 -14.70 10.30 0.29
CA ASN A 301 -14.19 11.38 -0.55
C ASN A 301 -13.63 12.50 0.32
N GLU A 302 -14.41 12.95 1.31
CA GLU A 302 -13.99 13.98 2.26
C GLU A 302 -12.80 13.50 3.13
N TYR A 303 -12.78 12.22 3.51
CA TYR A 303 -11.62 11.63 4.17
C TYR A 303 -10.35 11.68 3.32
N LEU A 304 -10.43 11.34 2.04
CA LEU A 304 -9.28 11.39 1.14
C LEU A 304 -8.81 12.82 0.89
N LYS A 305 -9.72 13.79 0.72
CA LYS A 305 -9.39 15.21 0.59
C LYS A 305 -8.60 15.74 1.78
N GLU A 306 -9.07 15.46 3.00
CA GLU A 306 -8.45 15.97 4.22
C GLU A 306 -7.10 15.29 4.50
N TYR A 307 -7.03 13.97 4.34
CA TYR A 307 -5.92 13.19 4.87
C TYR A 307 -5.00 12.55 3.84
N CYS A 308 -5.27 12.68 2.55
CA CYS A 308 -4.42 12.19 1.47
C CYS A 308 -3.95 13.34 0.56
N SER A 309 -2.85 13.98 0.95
CA SER A 309 -2.20 15.01 0.13
C SER A 309 -1.74 14.52 -1.25
N LYS A 310 -1.57 13.20 -1.41
CA LYS A 310 -1.23 12.53 -2.68
C LYS A 310 -2.45 12.09 -3.50
N CYS A 311 -3.65 12.40 -3.03
CA CYS A 311 -4.92 12.12 -3.71
C CYS A 311 -5.61 13.42 -4.18
N PRO A 312 -4.95 14.32 -4.94
CA PRO A 312 -5.60 15.53 -5.43
C PRO A 312 -6.46 15.16 -6.65
N CYS A 313 -7.50 14.33 -6.47
CA CYS A 313 -8.46 14.07 -7.53
C CYS A 313 -9.86 13.74 -7.03
N GLY A 314 -10.86 14.21 -7.78
CA GLY A 314 -12.24 13.78 -7.59
C GLY A 314 -12.39 12.29 -7.91
N PHE A 315 -13.19 11.59 -7.10
CA PHE A 315 -13.50 10.17 -7.31
C PHE A 315 -14.91 9.95 -7.86
N ASN A 316 -15.82 10.88 -7.61
CA ASN A 316 -17.25 10.75 -7.97
C ASN A 316 -17.51 10.98 -9.47
N ASP A 317 -16.71 11.80 -10.13
CA ASP A 317 -16.79 12.10 -11.57
C ASP A 317 -16.47 10.89 -12.46
N MET A 318 -15.79 9.86 -11.93
CA MET A 318 -15.52 8.62 -12.67
C MET A 318 -16.82 7.94 -13.12
N LYS A 319 -17.91 8.10 -12.37
CA LYS A 319 -19.23 7.57 -12.76
C LYS A 319 -19.80 8.34 -13.95
N GLU A 320 -19.64 9.65 -13.97
CA GLU A 320 -20.09 10.50 -15.08
C GLU A 320 -19.31 10.20 -16.36
N ILE A 321 -17.98 10.08 -16.26
CA ILE A 321 -17.10 9.73 -17.38
C ILE A 321 -17.43 8.32 -17.92
N ALA A 322 -17.81 7.39 -17.04
CA ALA A 322 -18.17 6.03 -17.41
C ALA A 322 -19.52 5.91 -18.14
N ASN A 323 -20.35 6.95 -18.15
CA ASN A 323 -21.67 6.89 -18.78
C ASN A 323 -21.54 6.74 -20.31
N ASP A 324 -22.34 5.84 -20.86
CA ASP A 324 -22.44 5.54 -22.29
C ASP A 324 -23.92 5.79 -22.68
N THR A 325 -24.30 7.06 -22.74
CA THR A 325 -25.63 7.50 -23.18
C THR A 325 -25.74 7.40 -24.70
N GLU A 326 -26.97 7.48 -25.23
CA GLU A 326 -27.24 7.32 -26.66
C GLU A 326 -26.49 8.34 -27.55
N ASN A 327 -26.13 9.52 -27.02
CA ASN A 327 -25.36 10.52 -27.76
C ASN A 327 -23.85 10.48 -27.44
N LYS A 328 -23.13 9.59 -28.13
CA LYS A 328 -21.67 9.41 -27.99
C LYS A 328 -20.85 10.68 -28.25
N GLN A 329 -21.31 11.55 -29.16
CA GLN A 329 -20.57 12.78 -29.50
C GLN A 329 -20.59 13.78 -28.35
N ASP A 330 -21.74 13.93 -27.69
CA ASP A 330 -21.89 14.83 -26.54
C ASP A 330 -21.01 14.39 -25.37
N ILE A 331 -20.94 13.08 -25.09
CA ILE A 331 -20.08 12.53 -24.04
C ILE A 331 -18.61 12.79 -24.35
N PHE A 332 -18.18 12.57 -25.60
CA PHE A 332 -16.78 12.79 -25.97
C PHE A 332 -16.39 14.25 -25.82
N LYS A 333 -17.29 15.17 -26.20
CA LYS A 333 -17.13 16.60 -25.97
C LYS A 333 -17.01 16.91 -24.47
N GLN A 334 -17.92 16.38 -23.64
CA GLN A 334 -17.90 16.57 -22.20
C GLN A 334 -16.59 16.06 -21.57
N ILE A 335 -16.14 14.86 -21.93
CA ILE A 335 -14.89 14.30 -21.42
C ILE A 335 -13.71 15.17 -21.83
N LYS A 336 -13.66 15.61 -23.09
CA LYS A 336 -12.60 16.50 -23.58
C LYS A 336 -12.56 17.84 -22.84
N GLU A 337 -13.72 18.36 -22.41
CA GLU A 337 -13.80 19.56 -21.58
C GLU A 337 -13.38 19.27 -20.13
N GLN A 338 -13.86 18.17 -19.53
CA GLN A 338 -13.57 17.76 -18.16
C GLN A 338 -12.09 17.47 -17.91
N VAL A 339 -11.36 16.92 -18.89
CA VAL A 339 -9.92 16.67 -18.69
C VAL A 339 -9.15 17.97 -18.42
N ASN A 340 -9.63 19.12 -18.91
CA ASN A 340 -9.00 20.43 -18.71
C ASN A 340 -9.25 21.03 -17.32
N ILE A 341 -10.26 20.54 -16.60
CA ILE A 341 -10.57 21.01 -15.26
C ILE A 341 -9.49 20.46 -14.29
N PRO A 342 -8.82 21.33 -13.51
CA PRO A 342 -7.96 20.88 -12.42
C PRO A 342 -8.74 19.99 -11.46
N ALA A 343 -8.03 19.11 -10.80
CA ALA A 343 -8.65 18.20 -9.87
C ALA A 343 -9.11 18.99 -8.61
N GLU A 344 -10.40 18.88 -8.25
CA GLU A 344 -11.00 19.56 -7.09
C GLU A 344 -10.45 19.11 -5.73
#